data_AF-H1XZB3-F1
#
_entry.id   AF-H1XZB3-F1
#
_cell.length_a   1.000
_cell.length_b   1.000
_cell.length_c   1.000
_cell.angle_alpha   90.00
_cell.angle_beta   90.00
_cell.angle_gamma   90.00
#
_symmetry.space_group_name_H-M   'P 1'
#
loop_
_entity.id
_entity.type
_entity.pdbx_description
1 polymer ?
#
loop_
_entity_poly.entity_id
_entity_poly.type
_entity_poly.pdbx_seq_one_letter_code
_entity_poly.pdbx_strand_id
1 'polypeptide(L)'
;MKKIILFFITILSGNIIFAQSFSGPSSALTGSTITLTAVGETAQGFNTTGYNFNAITQIDNSQTVVTSPSGVNPNLVNFSVTQVVNVYGSSNQPTTIKVSVSNPTNFAITARFYIQCTYYTGVTSHSGYISYTITVNPTPPTYGNSPQSATFTKNNCGPGYVGTQVTITVPANQFTSNISYPDANQKAINYLNAQGQSSANAQGTCLTAIFVRTEFLNSYTVTTDHKTWNEQANQYITDGTTDVTFADITLKTYSDAACTIPLSLTNPLTVNISQSSTYGPTTQLSYTVPAGSSSLELKSAFPVLVVDNTNYDYDENIFRWDVIANGTDYVAKPTN
;
A
#
# COMPACT_ATOMS: atom_id res chain seq x y z
N MET A 1 -71.42 4.85 -26.43
CA MET A 1 -70.17 5.24 -25.73
C MET A 1 -69.38 6.17 -26.65
N LYS A 2 -69.26 7.46 -26.27
CA LYS A 2 -68.38 8.42 -26.94
C LYS A 2 -66.96 8.21 -26.39
N LYS A 3 -65.95 8.11 -27.27
CA LYS A 3 -64.60 8.73 -27.13
C LYS A 3 -63.73 8.39 -28.35
N ILE A 4 -63.66 9.39 -29.23
CA ILE A 4 -62.58 9.85 -30.11
C ILE A 4 -61.28 9.00 -30.07
N ILE A 5 -60.96 8.34 -31.19
CA ILE A 5 -59.60 7.99 -31.57
C ILE A 5 -59.18 9.02 -32.62
N LEU A 6 -58.13 9.77 -32.28
CA LEU A 6 -57.53 10.81 -33.09
C LEU A 6 -56.88 10.16 -34.33
N PHE A 7 -57.39 10.50 -35.51
CA PHE A 7 -56.85 10.09 -36.80
C PHE A 7 -55.49 10.77 -36.98
N PHE A 8 -54.38 10.05 -36.75
CA PHE A 8 -53.07 10.50 -37.21
C PHE A 8 -53.06 10.33 -38.73
N ILE A 9 -53.12 11.47 -39.42
CA ILE A 9 -53.03 11.59 -40.87
C ILE A 9 -51.71 10.96 -41.33
N THR A 10 -51.79 9.77 -41.91
CA THR A 10 -50.76 9.22 -42.79
C THR A 10 -50.92 9.88 -44.15
N ILE A 11 -50.27 11.04 -44.35
CA ILE A 11 -50.01 11.54 -45.69
C ILE A 11 -48.98 10.61 -46.33
N LEU A 12 -49.48 9.79 -47.24
CA LEU A 12 -48.72 9.02 -48.22
C LEU A 12 -48.17 10.01 -49.26
N SER A 13 -47.08 10.71 -48.94
CA SER A 13 -46.22 11.40 -49.91
C SER A 13 -44.86 10.71 -49.92
N GLY A 14 -44.37 10.35 -51.10
CA GLY A 14 -43.23 9.46 -51.35
C GLY A 14 -42.12 9.48 -50.29
N ASN A 15 -41.81 8.31 -49.75
CA ASN A 15 -40.73 8.10 -48.79
C ASN A 15 -39.40 8.47 -49.42
N ILE A 16 -38.84 9.59 -48.98
CA ILE A 16 -37.51 10.04 -49.35
C ILE A 16 -36.51 9.35 -48.41
N ILE A 17 -35.50 8.68 -48.97
CA ILE A 17 -34.47 7.95 -48.21
C ILE A 17 -33.45 8.96 -47.71
N PHE A 18 -33.75 9.59 -46.57
CA PHE A 18 -32.76 10.31 -45.76
C PHE A 18 -32.24 9.39 -44.65
N ALA A 19 -31.09 9.74 -44.07
CA ALA A 19 -30.68 9.15 -42.81
C ALA A 19 -31.82 9.29 -41.79
N GLN A 20 -32.36 8.17 -41.31
CA GLN A 20 -33.45 8.18 -40.33
C GLN A 20 -32.91 8.26 -38.90
N SER A 21 -31.64 7.87 -38.72
CA SER A 21 -30.92 7.90 -37.44
C SER A 21 -29.41 7.83 -37.66
N PHE A 22 -28.65 7.96 -36.58
CA PHE A 22 -27.22 7.67 -36.54
C PHE A 22 -26.95 6.46 -35.64
N SER A 23 -25.98 5.64 -36.03
CA SER A 23 -25.39 4.57 -35.22
C SER A 23 -24.01 4.99 -34.73
N GLY A 24 -23.61 4.51 -33.56
CA GLY A 24 -22.35 4.89 -32.92
C GLY A 24 -22.25 4.39 -31.48
N PRO A 25 -21.18 4.74 -30.76
CA PRO A 25 -20.99 4.33 -29.37
C PRO A 25 -22.01 4.96 -28.43
N SER A 26 -22.64 4.15 -27.57
CA SER A 26 -23.58 4.63 -26.56
C SER A 26 -22.90 5.34 -25.37
N SER A 27 -21.59 5.23 -25.21
CA SER A 27 -20.82 5.96 -24.20
C SER A 27 -19.40 6.31 -24.64
N ALA A 28 -18.83 7.38 -24.08
CA ALA A 28 -17.46 7.84 -24.32
C ALA A 28 -16.88 8.58 -23.10
N LEU A 29 -15.55 8.66 -22.97
CA LEU A 29 -14.88 9.55 -22.01
C LEU A 29 -14.90 11.00 -22.52
N THR A 30 -14.95 11.96 -21.60
CA THR A 30 -14.77 13.39 -21.91
C THR A 30 -13.44 13.64 -22.65
N GLY A 31 -13.47 14.47 -23.68
CA GLY A 31 -12.32 14.76 -24.56
C GLY A 31 -12.14 13.79 -25.72
N SER A 32 -12.89 12.67 -25.76
CA SER A 32 -12.82 11.73 -26.88
C SER A 32 -13.50 12.25 -28.16
N THR A 33 -13.06 11.74 -29.31
CA THR A 33 -13.76 11.88 -30.58
C THR A 33 -14.51 10.59 -30.91
N ILE A 34 -15.82 10.67 -31.07
CA ILE A 34 -16.68 9.55 -31.47
C ILE A 34 -16.97 9.61 -32.98
N THR A 35 -17.17 8.45 -33.60
CA THR A 35 -17.64 8.34 -34.98
C THR A 35 -19.10 7.95 -34.99
N LEU A 36 -19.94 8.74 -35.67
CA LEU A 36 -21.33 8.45 -35.94
C LEU A 36 -21.51 8.07 -37.41
N THR A 37 -22.28 7.02 -37.68
CA THR A 37 -22.55 6.52 -39.02
C THR A 37 -24.04 6.63 -39.31
N ALA A 38 -24.40 7.29 -40.40
CA ALA A 38 -25.78 7.46 -40.83
C ALA A 38 -26.44 6.10 -41.13
N VAL A 39 -27.70 5.93 -40.71
CA VAL A 39 -28.48 4.70 -40.87
C VAL A 39 -29.62 4.93 -41.85
N GLY A 40 -29.81 3.99 -42.78
CA GLY A 40 -30.83 4.07 -43.83
C GLY A 40 -30.29 4.56 -45.18
N GLU A 41 -29.03 4.96 -45.25
CA GLU A 41 -28.34 5.23 -46.52
C GLU A 41 -28.05 3.90 -47.23
N THR A 42 -28.60 3.70 -48.44
CA THR A 42 -28.31 2.52 -49.26
C THR A 42 -27.32 2.86 -50.37
N ALA A 43 -26.37 1.96 -50.63
CA ALA A 43 -25.27 2.12 -51.60
C ALA A 43 -25.70 2.40 -53.06
N GLN A 44 -27.00 2.32 -53.39
CA GLN A 44 -27.53 2.43 -54.75
C GLN A 44 -28.28 3.75 -55.02
N GLY A 45 -28.44 4.62 -54.01
CA GLY A 45 -29.47 5.66 -54.02
C GLY A 45 -29.06 7.11 -54.30
N PHE A 46 -27.77 7.44 -54.35
CA PHE A 46 -27.38 8.86 -54.47
C PHE A 46 -27.68 9.49 -55.84
N ASN A 47 -27.95 8.70 -56.89
CA ASN A 47 -27.97 9.23 -58.25
C ASN A 47 -29.23 8.93 -59.08
N THR A 48 -30.27 8.29 -58.52
CA THR A 48 -31.45 7.90 -59.33
C THR A 48 -32.66 8.81 -59.17
N THR A 49 -32.68 9.71 -58.18
CA THR A 49 -33.84 10.61 -57.92
C THR A 49 -33.50 12.09 -57.79
N GLY A 50 -32.23 12.52 -57.86
CA GLY A 50 -31.85 13.95 -57.78
C GLY A 50 -31.81 14.53 -56.36
N TYR A 51 -31.68 13.67 -55.35
CA TYR A 51 -31.57 14.04 -53.94
C TYR A 51 -30.17 13.69 -53.41
N ASN A 52 -29.31 14.70 -53.27
CA ASN A 52 -27.97 14.54 -52.69
C ASN A 52 -27.98 15.00 -51.22
N PHE A 53 -27.44 14.17 -50.32
CA PHE A 53 -27.07 14.60 -48.97
C PHE A 53 -25.80 15.44 -49.10
N ASN A 54 -25.92 16.77 -48.97
CA ASN A 54 -24.85 17.68 -49.40
C ASN A 54 -23.87 18.05 -48.28
N ALA A 55 -24.35 18.11 -47.04
CA ALA A 55 -23.51 18.43 -45.88
C ALA A 55 -24.21 18.12 -44.55
N ILE A 56 -23.44 17.62 -43.58
CA ILE A 56 -23.68 17.93 -42.17
C ILE A 56 -23.03 19.29 -41.91
N THR A 57 -23.84 20.28 -41.58
CA THR A 57 -23.38 21.68 -41.48
C THR A 57 -22.95 22.05 -40.07
N GLN A 58 -23.63 21.55 -39.03
CA GLN A 58 -23.33 21.89 -37.64
C GLN A 58 -24.01 20.92 -36.65
N ILE A 59 -23.50 20.86 -35.41
CA ILE A 59 -24.28 20.38 -34.25
C ILE A 59 -24.97 21.58 -33.61
N ASP A 60 -26.29 21.51 -33.47
CA ASP A 60 -27.05 22.51 -32.74
C ASP A 60 -27.00 22.21 -31.23
N ASN A 61 -26.04 22.86 -30.55
CA ASN A 61 -25.91 22.77 -29.11
C ASN A 61 -27.04 23.51 -28.36
N SER A 62 -27.76 24.45 -29.00
CA SER A 62 -28.82 25.24 -28.34
C SER A 62 -30.04 24.41 -27.95
N GLN A 63 -30.24 23.28 -28.63
CA GLN A 63 -31.32 22.33 -28.34
C GLN A 63 -30.85 21.11 -27.54
N THR A 64 -29.58 21.05 -27.14
CA THR A 64 -29.03 19.87 -26.47
C THR A 64 -29.69 19.66 -25.12
N VAL A 65 -30.27 18.48 -24.92
CA VAL A 65 -30.92 18.08 -23.68
C VAL A 65 -29.96 17.22 -22.87
N VAL A 66 -29.56 17.71 -21.70
CA VAL A 66 -28.67 16.99 -20.78
C VAL A 66 -29.50 16.43 -19.62
N THR A 67 -29.38 15.13 -19.39
CA THR A 67 -29.92 14.44 -18.22
C THR A 67 -28.76 14.13 -17.28
N SER A 68 -28.82 14.66 -16.06
CA SER A 68 -27.82 14.43 -15.02
C SER A 68 -28.46 14.38 -13.63
N PRO A 69 -27.74 13.89 -12.62
CA PRO A 69 -28.03 14.24 -11.23
C PRO A 69 -28.12 15.77 -11.08
N SER A 70 -29.00 16.27 -10.20
CA SER A 70 -29.43 17.67 -10.11
C SER A 70 -28.28 18.69 -10.15
N GLY A 71 -28.40 19.74 -10.99
CA GLY A 71 -27.57 20.95 -10.91
C GLY A 71 -26.59 21.23 -12.05
N VAL A 72 -26.61 20.47 -13.16
CA VAL A 72 -25.74 20.77 -14.32
C VAL A 72 -26.42 21.76 -15.26
N ASN A 73 -25.72 22.85 -15.57
CA ASN A 73 -26.14 23.74 -16.64
C ASN A 73 -25.89 23.05 -18.02
N PRO A 74 -26.93 22.77 -18.82
CA PRO A 74 -26.79 22.08 -20.11
C PRO A 74 -25.86 22.83 -21.08
N ASN A 75 -25.70 24.15 -20.91
CA ASN A 75 -24.82 24.99 -21.74
C ASN A 75 -23.32 24.75 -21.51
N LEU A 76 -22.93 23.95 -20.52
CA LEU A 76 -21.53 23.61 -20.25
C LEU A 76 -21.05 22.37 -21.03
N VAL A 77 -21.97 21.60 -21.60
CA VAL A 77 -21.66 20.42 -22.42
C VAL A 77 -21.46 20.87 -23.85
N ASN A 78 -20.25 20.68 -24.38
CA ASN A 78 -19.91 21.09 -25.74
C ASN A 78 -19.73 19.88 -26.64
N PHE A 79 -20.51 19.83 -27.71
CA PHE A 79 -20.29 18.94 -28.85
C PHE A 79 -19.82 19.75 -30.03
N SER A 80 -18.76 19.30 -30.69
CA SER A 80 -18.28 19.94 -31.93
C SER A 80 -18.01 18.89 -32.98
N VAL A 81 -18.44 19.20 -34.20
CA VAL A 81 -18.04 18.40 -35.37
C VAL A 81 -16.58 18.70 -35.64
N THR A 82 -15.73 17.70 -35.51
CA THR A 82 -14.30 17.84 -35.79
C THR A 82 -13.95 17.46 -37.21
N GLN A 83 -14.76 16.62 -37.84
CA GLN A 83 -14.58 16.25 -39.24
C GLN A 83 -15.93 15.85 -39.83
N VAL A 84 -16.28 16.47 -40.97
CA VAL A 84 -17.34 16.01 -41.86
C VAL A 84 -16.66 15.30 -43.03
N VAL A 85 -16.96 14.01 -43.22
CA VAL A 85 -16.55 13.32 -44.45
C VAL A 85 -17.66 13.55 -45.46
N ASN A 86 -17.54 14.62 -46.25
CA ASN A 86 -18.45 14.90 -47.36
C ASN A 86 -18.26 13.84 -48.45
N VAL A 87 -19.30 13.06 -48.72
CA VAL A 87 -19.29 12.09 -49.80
C VAL A 87 -19.83 12.77 -51.06
N TYR A 88 -19.02 13.64 -51.66
CA TYR A 88 -19.25 14.02 -53.06
C TYR A 88 -18.69 12.90 -53.94
N GLY A 89 -19.58 12.06 -54.45
CA GLY A 89 -19.23 10.99 -55.40
C GLY A 89 -19.78 9.63 -54.99
N SER A 90 -19.79 8.71 -55.95
CA SER A 90 -20.32 7.35 -55.89
C SER A 90 -19.60 6.42 -54.89
N SER A 91 -19.54 6.82 -53.62
CA SER A 91 -19.06 5.95 -52.55
C SER A 91 -20.25 5.12 -52.06
N ASN A 92 -20.10 3.81 -52.13
CA ASN A 92 -21.05 2.84 -51.60
C ASN A 92 -21.02 2.76 -50.06
N GLN A 93 -20.49 3.77 -49.37
CA GLN A 93 -20.32 3.79 -47.92
C GLN A 93 -21.28 4.81 -47.28
N PRO A 94 -21.90 4.47 -46.14
CA PRO A 94 -22.69 5.42 -45.37
C PRO A 94 -21.87 6.61 -44.89
N THR A 95 -22.51 7.77 -44.80
CA THR A 95 -21.94 9.02 -44.29
C THR A 95 -21.48 8.84 -42.85
N THR A 96 -20.28 9.33 -42.53
CA THR A 96 -19.71 9.31 -41.18
C THR A 96 -19.34 10.70 -40.69
N ILE A 97 -19.51 10.93 -39.40
CA ILE A 97 -19.22 12.20 -38.71
C ILE A 97 -18.34 11.91 -37.51
N LYS A 98 -17.30 12.72 -37.33
CA LYS A 98 -16.54 12.73 -36.07
C LYS A 98 -17.01 13.86 -35.17
N VAL A 99 -17.36 13.51 -33.94
CA VAL A 99 -17.87 14.44 -32.93
C VAL A 99 -16.94 14.40 -31.72
N SER A 100 -16.40 15.54 -31.32
CA SER A 100 -15.73 15.67 -30.02
C SER A 100 -16.77 15.87 -28.93
N VAL A 101 -16.63 15.13 -27.84
CA VAL A 101 -17.53 15.17 -26.69
C VAL A 101 -16.82 15.77 -25.48
N SER A 102 -17.46 16.69 -24.77
CA SER A 102 -16.94 17.28 -23.53
C SER A 102 -17.97 17.20 -22.42
N ASN A 103 -17.58 16.60 -21.30
CA ASN A 103 -18.27 16.63 -20.03
C ASN A 103 -17.39 17.36 -18.99
N PRO A 104 -17.81 18.53 -18.51
CA PRO A 104 -17.07 19.31 -17.51
C PRO A 104 -17.35 18.88 -16.07
N THR A 105 -18.25 17.91 -15.85
CA THR A 105 -18.63 17.47 -14.50
C THR A 105 -17.77 16.30 -14.02
N ASN A 106 -17.95 15.90 -12.76
CA ASN A 106 -17.30 14.76 -12.14
C ASN A 106 -18.19 13.49 -12.10
N PHE A 107 -19.31 13.48 -12.81
CA PHE A 107 -20.21 12.33 -12.94
C PHE A 107 -20.62 12.14 -14.40
N ALA A 108 -21.10 10.94 -14.74
CA ALA A 108 -21.56 10.66 -16.10
C ALA A 108 -22.79 11.54 -16.44
N ILE A 109 -22.78 12.11 -17.64
CA ILE A 109 -23.92 12.86 -18.18
C ILE A 109 -24.50 12.11 -19.38
N THR A 110 -25.82 12.08 -19.50
CA THR A 110 -26.47 11.61 -20.73
C THR A 110 -26.92 12.82 -21.52
N ALA A 111 -26.39 13.02 -22.72
CA ALA A 111 -26.71 14.16 -23.56
C ALA A 111 -27.41 13.68 -24.85
N ARG A 112 -28.50 14.36 -25.19
CA ARG A 112 -29.15 14.26 -26.49
C ARG A 112 -28.89 15.54 -27.27
N PHE A 113 -28.08 15.45 -28.32
CA PHE A 113 -27.76 16.57 -29.21
C PHE A 113 -28.38 16.37 -30.59
N TYR A 114 -28.49 17.47 -31.34
CA TYR A 114 -29.17 17.50 -32.63
C TYR A 114 -28.17 17.82 -33.75
N ILE A 115 -28.12 16.95 -34.74
CA ILE A 115 -27.24 17.06 -35.90
C ILE A 115 -28.07 17.68 -37.03
N GLN A 116 -27.68 18.87 -37.48
CA GLN A 116 -28.32 19.49 -38.63
C GLN A 116 -27.89 18.79 -39.91
N CYS A 117 -28.86 18.35 -40.68
CA CYS A 117 -28.69 17.63 -41.93
C CYS A 117 -29.34 18.46 -43.06
N THR A 118 -28.59 18.72 -44.13
CA THR A 118 -29.09 19.48 -45.29
C THR A 118 -29.03 18.62 -46.55
N TYR A 119 -30.14 18.61 -47.29
CA TYR A 119 -30.27 17.92 -48.57
C TYR A 119 -30.88 18.83 -49.64
N TYR A 120 -30.73 18.44 -50.91
CA TYR A 120 -31.28 19.18 -52.04
C TYR A 120 -32.29 18.35 -52.82
N THR A 121 -33.27 19.01 -53.43
CA THR A 121 -34.25 18.41 -54.35
C THR A 121 -34.26 19.23 -55.62
N GLY A 122 -33.45 18.87 -56.61
CA GLY A 122 -33.13 19.78 -57.71
C GLY A 122 -32.37 21.02 -57.19
N VAL A 123 -32.98 22.21 -57.25
CA VAL A 123 -32.36 23.48 -56.82
C VAL A 123 -32.79 23.95 -55.42
N THR A 124 -33.76 23.30 -54.79
CA THR A 124 -34.25 23.69 -53.45
C THR A 124 -33.51 22.94 -52.35
N SER A 125 -33.02 23.68 -51.35
CA SER A 125 -32.40 23.13 -50.15
C SER A 125 -33.43 22.87 -49.06
N HIS A 126 -33.33 21.74 -48.38
CA HIS A 126 -34.14 21.38 -47.22
C HIS A 126 -33.21 21.04 -46.07
N SER A 127 -33.61 21.38 -44.84
CA SER A 127 -32.82 21.08 -43.64
C SER A 127 -33.69 20.46 -42.56
N GLY A 128 -33.12 19.52 -41.81
CA GLY A 128 -33.75 18.86 -40.68
C GLY A 128 -32.74 18.53 -39.59
N TYR A 129 -33.24 18.07 -38.44
CA TYR A 129 -32.42 17.68 -37.29
C TYR A 129 -32.63 16.21 -36.97
N ILE A 130 -31.53 15.48 -36.79
CA ILE A 130 -31.54 14.10 -36.29
C ILE A 130 -30.91 14.12 -34.90
N SER A 131 -31.62 13.61 -33.91
CA SER A 131 -31.09 13.54 -32.54
C SER A 131 -30.21 12.31 -32.33
N TYR A 132 -29.13 12.45 -31.57
CA TYR A 132 -28.30 11.34 -31.10
C TYR A 132 -28.12 11.43 -29.58
N THR A 133 -28.18 10.30 -28.89
CA THR A 133 -28.04 10.24 -27.42
C THR A 133 -26.77 9.47 -27.03
N ILE A 134 -25.96 10.04 -26.15
CA ILE A 134 -24.71 9.44 -25.65
C ILE A 134 -24.52 9.70 -24.16
N THR A 135 -23.90 8.76 -23.46
CA THR A 135 -23.37 8.98 -22.11
C THR A 135 -21.91 9.41 -22.15
N VAL A 136 -21.60 10.62 -21.66
CA VAL A 136 -20.21 11.13 -21.57
C VAL A 136 -19.72 10.99 -20.13
N ASN A 137 -18.76 10.08 -19.93
CA ASN A 137 -18.14 9.83 -18.64
C ASN A 137 -17.08 10.90 -18.33
N PRO A 138 -16.97 11.34 -17.07
CA PRO A 138 -15.95 12.30 -16.66
C PRO A 138 -14.55 11.66 -16.72
N THR A 139 -13.50 12.48 -16.66
CA THR A 139 -12.15 11.96 -16.42
C THR A 139 -12.14 11.30 -15.05
N PRO A 140 -11.62 10.06 -14.90
CA PRO A 140 -11.50 9.44 -13.60
C PRO A 140 -10.70 10.34 -12.66
N PRO A 141 -11.16 10.58 -11.41
CA PRO A 141 -10.38 11.33 -10.45
C PRO A 141 -9.01 10.66 -10.28
N THR A 142 -7.96 11.47 -10.14
CA THR A 142 -6.61 10.97 -9.86
C THR A 142 -6.26 11.36 -8.44
N TYR A 143 -6.11 10.36 -7.58
CA TYR A 143 -5.75 10.50 -6.17
C TYR A 143 -4.25 10.22 -6.01
N GLY A 144 -3.51 11.17 -5.45
CA GLY A 144 -2.10 10.99 -5.11
C GLY A 144 -1.92 10.45 -3.69
N ASN A 145 -0.84 9.72 -3.43
CA ASN A 145 -0.49 9.31 -2.08
C ASN A 145 -0.06 10.51 -1.22
N SER A 146 -0.32 10.45 0.09
CA SER A 146 0.40 11.28 1.07
C SER A 146 1.80 10.70 1.33
N PRO A 147 2.74 11.48 1.89
CA PRO A 147 4.06 10.96 2.21
C PRO A 147 3.96 9.72 3.11
N GLN A 148 4.64 8.64 2.72
CA GLN A 148 4.74 7.41 3.50
C GLN A 148 6.20 7.19 3.88
N SER A 149 6.46 6.67 5.08
CA SER A 149 7.82 6.34 5.49
C SER A 149 7.85 5.07 6.32
N ALA A 150 8.97 4.35 6.23
CA ALA A 150 9.24 3.18 7.05
C ALA A 150 10.74 3.08 7.33
N THR A 151 11.08 2.61 8.52
CA THR A 151 12.46 2.43 8.97
C THR A 151 12.88 0.98 8.77
N PHE A 152 14.02 0.78 8.13
CA PHE A 152 14.61 -0.54 7.88
C PHE A 152 16.05 -0.57 8.37
N THR A 153 16.48 -1.70 8.92
CA THR A 153 17.87 -1.91 9.35
C THR A 153 18.64 -2.58 8.21
N LYS A 154 19.82 -2.05 7.86
CA LYS A 154 20.70 -2.72 6.89
C LYS A 154 21.03 -4.14 7.38
N ASN A 155 20.81 -5.15 6.54
CA ASN A 155 20.90 -6.56 6.94
C ASN A 155 21.92 -7.39 6.16
N ASN A 156 22.66 -6.77 5.25
CA ASN A 156 23.73 -7.41 4.47
C ASN A 156 25.13 -7.05 4.98
N CYS A 157 25.28 -6.86 6.28
CA CYS A 157 26.59 -6.67 6.91
C CYS A 157 27.32 -7.99 7.09
N GLY A 158 28.64 -7.97 6.95
CA GLY A 158 29.48 -9.15 7.19
C GLY A 158 29.49 -9.57 8.67
N PRO A 159 30.05 -10.75 8.98
CA PRO A 159 30.20 -11.22 10.36
C PRO A 159 30.91 -10.18 11.24
N GLY A 160 30.42 -9.98 12.47
CA GLY A 160 30.99 -9.00 13.40
C GLY A 160 30.51 -7.55 13.20
N TYR A 161 29.53 -7.32 12.30
CA TYR A 161 28.95 -6.00 12.07
C TYR A 161 27.42 -6.02 12.18
N VAL A 162 26.85 -4.91 12.63
CA VAL A 162 25.41 -4.62 12.64
C VAL A 162 25.12 -3.44 11.72
N GLY A 163 24.01 -3.48 11.00
CA GLY A 163 23.64 -2.37 10.11
C GLY A 163 22.93 -1.23 10.84
N THR A 164 23.09 -0.01 10.33
CA THR A 164 22.33 1.15 10.80
C THR A 164 20.87 1.08 10.39
N GLN A 165 20.00 1.74 11.16
CA GLN A 165 18.63 2.03 10.75
C GLN A 165 18.61 3.15 9.71
N VAL A 166 17.77 2.99 8.68
CA VAL A 166 17.56 3.97 7.60
C VAL A 166 16.07 4.17 7.41
N THR A 167 15.62 5.42 7.50
CA THR A 167 14.23 5.79 7.20
C THR A 167 14.09 6.06 5.71
N ILE A 168 13.32 5.22 5.01
CA ILE A 168 13.00 5.40 3.60
C ILE A 168 11.66 6.12 3.49
N THR A 169 11.64 7.21 2.72
CA THR A 169 10.44 8.05 2.54
C THR A 169 10.01 8.04 1.08
N VAL A 170 8.73 7.78 0.86
CA VAL A 170 8.02 7.98 -0.40
C VAL A 170 7.34 9.36 -0.32
N PRO A 171 7.76 10.36 -1.11
CA PRO A 171 7.11 11.67 -1.15
C PRO A 171 5.63 11.60 -1.59
N ALA A 172 4.90 12.69 -1.34
CA ALA A 172 3.53 12.84 -1.81
C ALA A 172 3.45 12.78 -3.35
N ASN A 173 2.33 12.29 -3.86
CA ASN A 173 1.99 12.22 -5.29
C ASN A 173 2.93 11.37 -6.17
N GLN A 174 3.85 10.59 -5.58
CA GLN A 174 4.69 9.66 -6.34
C GLN A 174 3.89 8.48 -6.89
N PHE A 175 2.90 8.01 -6.14
CA PHE A 175 1.96 6.96 -6.54
C PHE A 175 0.56 7.55 -6.69
N THR A 176 -0.11 7.16 -7.77
CA THR A 176 -1.47 7.62 -8.06
C THR A 176 -2.45 6.46 -8.17
N SER A 177 -3.73 6.79 -8.00
CA SER A 177 -4.84 5.87 -8.16
C SER A 177 -6.03 6.57 -8.79
N ASN A 178 -6.76 5.84 -9.64
CA ASN A 178 -8.06 6.26 -10.13
C ASN A 178 -9.22 5.70 -9.28
N ILE A 179 -8.90 4.98 -8.20
CA ILE A 179 -9.87 4.35 -7.29
C ILE A 179 -10.09 5.25 -6.07
N SER A 180 -9.04 5.51 -5.28
CA SER A 180 -9.16 6.29 -4.04
C SER A 180 -7.80 6.73 -3.47
N TYR A 181 -7.82 7.67 -2.52
CA TYR A 181 -6.64 8.04 -1.72
C TYR A 181 -6.03 6.86 -0.93
N PRO A 182 -6.81 6.02 -0.21
CA PRO A 182 -6.28 4.83 0.44
C PRO A 182 -5.58 3.86 -0.53
N ASP A 183 -6.10 3.68 -1.74
CA ASP A 183 -5.45 2.83 -2.74
C ASP A 183 -4.07 3.39 -3.17
N ALA A 184 -3.98 4.70 -3.41
CA ALA A 184 -2.70 5.35 -3.71
C ALA A 184 -1.69 5.22 -2.55
N ASN A 185 -2.15 5.39 -1.30
CA ASN A 185 -1.33 5.18 -0.11
C ASN A 185 -0.87 3.72 0.03
N GLN A 186 -1.75 2.76 -0.24
CA GLN A 186 -1.41 1.34 -0.18
C GLN A 186 -0.35 0.98 -1.23
N LYS A 187 -0.38 1.58 -2.41
CA LYS A 187 0.69 1.42 -3.41
C LYS A 187 2.04 1.93 -2.90
N ALA A 188 2.06 3.09 -2.25
CA ALA A 188 3.27 3.63 -1.62
C ALA A 188 3.80 2.72 -0.50
N ILE A 189 2.92 2.18 0.34
CA ILE A 189 3.27 1.22 1.39
C ILE A 189 3.81 -0.09 0.79
N ASN A 190 3.17 -0.61 -0.25
CA ASN A 190 3.62 -1.82 -0.93
C ASN A 190 5.02 -1.62 -1.54
N TYR A 191 5.30 -0.44 -2.08
CA TYR A 191 6.64 -0.09 -2.55
C TYR A 191 7.66 -0.11 -1.41
N LEU A 192 7.36 0.51 -0.27
CA LEU A 192 8.23 0.46 0.91
C LEU A 192 8.47 -0.98 1.38
N ASN A 193 7.43 -1.82 1.42
CA ASN A 193 7.57 -3.22 1.81
C ASN A 193 8.43 -4.04 0.82
N ALA A 194 8.32 -3.75 -0.48
CA ALA A 194 9.06 -4.48 -1.52
C ALA A 194 10.51 -3.99 -1.69
N GLN A 195 10.76 -2.69 -1.57
CA GLN A 195 12.05 -2.06 -1.92
C GLN A 195 12.76 -1.41 -0.73
N GLY A 196 12.11 -1.30 0.43
CA GLY A 196 12.64 -0.63 1.61
C GLY A 196 13.92 -1.27 2.13
N GLN A 197 13.98 -2.60 2.21
CA GLN A 197 15.19 -3.31 2.66
C GLN A 197 16.36 -3.13 1.70
N SER A 198 16.13 -3.19 0.38
CA SER A 198 17.17 -2.96 -0.63
C SER A 198 17.74 -1.53 -0.53
N SER A 199 16.84 -0.56 -0.35
CA SER A 199 17.21 0.85 -0.17
C SER A 199 18.03 1.07 1.11
N ALA A 200 17.62 0.45 2.23
CA ALA A 200 18.39 0.50 3.47
C ALA A 200 19.74 -0.21 3.34
N ASN A 201 19.83 -1.29 2.56
CA ASN A 201 21.10 -1.94 2.27
C ASN A 201 22.04 -1.07 1.43
N ALA A 202 21.51 -0.22 0.55
CA ALA A 202 22.32 0.71 -0.26
C ALA A 202 22.75 1.97 0.51
N GLN A 203 21.89 2.49 1.40
CA GLN A 203 22.11 3.76 2.11
C GLN A 203 22.70 3.60 3.51
N GLY A 204 22.48 2.45 4.15
CA GLY A 204 22.93 2.17 5.51
C GLY A 204 24.42 1.86 5.60
N THR A 205 24.98 2.02 6.80
CA THR A 205 26.38 1.69 7.13
C THR A 205 26.44 0.45 8.01
N CYS A 206 27.54 -0.29 7.95
CA CYS A 206 27.82 -1.38 8.89
C CYS A 206 28.71 -0.88 10.02
N LEU A 207 28.26 -1.02 11.26
CA LEU A 207 28.99 -0.68 12.48
C LEU A 207 29.53 -1.96 13.12
N THR A 208 30.67 -1.87 13.79
CA THR A 208 31.21 -3.01 14.55
C THR A 208 30.20 -3.44 15.61
N ALA A 209 29.86 -4.73 15.61
CA ALA A 209 28.95 -5.30 16.59
C ALA A 209 29.65 -5.45 17.94
N ILE A 210 29.00 -5.00 19.01
CA ILE A 210 29.43 -5.27 20.38
C ILE A 210 28.67 -6.51 20.84
N PHE A 211 29.36 -7.61 21.12
CA PHE A 211 28.75 -8.81 21.68
C PHE A 211 28.90 -8.80 23.19
N VAL A 212 27.82 -9.13 23.91
CA VAL A 212 27.79 -9.00 25.37
C VAL A 212 27.22 -10.27 25.99
N ARG A 213 27.92 -10.82 26.98
CA ARG A 213 27.42 -11.87 27.86
C ARG A 213 27.87 -11.64 29.29
N THR A 214 27.16 -12.26 30.20
CA THR A 214 27.60 -12.52 31.57
C THR A 214 28.49 -13.76 31.61
N GLU A 215 29.47 -13.74 32.50
CA GLU A 215 30.35 -14.88 32.78
C GLU A 215 30.45 -15.11 34.29
N PHE A 216 30.43 -16.37 34.68
CA PHE A 216 30.70 -16.81 36.04
C PHE A 216 32.20 -17.13 36.18
N LEU A 217 32.90 -16.29 36.95
CA LEU A 217 34.33 -16.42 37.21
C LEU A 217 34.55 -16.84 38.67
N ASN A 218 35.74 -17.39 38.95
CA ASN A 218 36.17 -17.75 40.31
C ASN A 218 35.14 -18.61 41.07
N SER A 219 34.52 -19.58 40.37
CA SER A 219 33.48 -20.39 40.99
C SER A 219 34.04 -21.36 42.03
N TYR A 220 33.32 -21.50 43.14
CA TYR A 220 33.63 -22.49 44.19
C TYR A 220 32.35 -22.97 44.85
N THR A 221 32.37 -24.21 45.35
CA THR A 221 31.23 -24.83 46.02
C THR A 221 31.53 -25.02 47.50
N VAL A 222 30.55 -24.68 48.33
CA VAL A 222 30.56 -24.94 49.77
C VAL A 222 29.48 -25.96 50.08
N THR A 223 29.86 -27.06 50.70
CA THR A 223 28.94 -28.08 51.21
C THR A 223 28.68 -27.84 52.68
N THR A 224 27.42 -27.77 53.07
CA THR A 224 26.98 -27.66 54.47
C THR A 224 26.03 -28.79 54.83
N ASP A 225 26.01 -29.19 56.11
CA ASP A 225 25.02 -30.15 56.61
C ASP A 225 23.60 -29.61 56.39
N HIS A 226 22.78 -30.36 55.67
CA HIS A 226 21.35 -30.11 55.64
C HIS A 226 20.74 -30.69 56.92
N LYS A 227 19.96 -29.86 57.64
CA LYS A 227 19.42 -30.21 58.96
C LYS A 227 17.91 -30.10 58.98
N THR A 228 17.25 -31.17 59.38
CA THR A 228 15.80 -31.19 59.61
C THR A 228 15.47 -31.36 61.09
N TRP A 229 14.33 -30.80 61.49
CA TRP A 229 13.84 -30.92 62.85
C TRP A 229 13.26 -32.32 63.07
N ASN A 230 13.82 -33.06 64.02
CA ASN A 230 13.29 -34.34 64.45
C ASN A 230 12.43 -34.15 65.71
N GLU A 231 11.12 -34.34 65.57
CA GLU A 231 10.17 -34.14 66.68
C GLU A 231 10.37 -35.17 67.82
N GLN A 232 10.76 -36.41 67.50
CA GLN A 232 10.98 -37.47 68.49
C GLN A 232 12.24 -37.23 69.33
N ALA A 233 13.29 -36.70 68.71
CA ALA A 233 14.55 -36.36 69.34
C ALA A 233 14.58 -34.91 69.88
N ASN A 234 13.55 -34.11 69.58
CA ASN A 234 13.42 -32.70 69.92
C ASN A 234 14.69 -31.88 69.59
N GLN A 235 15.31 -32.19 68.43
CA GLN A 235 16.54 -31.55 67.98
C GLN A 235 16.65 -31.59 66.46
N TYR A 236 17.49 -30.71 65.91
CA TYR A 236 17.89 -30.79 64.51
C TYR A 236 18.87 -31.95 64.29
N ILE A 237 18.59 -32.79 63.30
CA ILE A 237 19.47 -33.87 62.86
C ILE A 237 19.95 -33.58 61.45
N THR A 238 21.17 -33.99 61.13
CA THR A 238 21.69 -33.92 59.76
C THR A 238 21.08 -35.07 58.95
N ASP A 239 20.39 -34.76 57.85
CA ASP A 239 19.69 -35.73 56.99
C ASP A 239 20.11 -35.67 55.52
N GLY A 240 21.12 -34.85 55.21
CA GLY A 240 21.71 -34.69 53.90
C GLY A 240 22.77 -33.58 53.89
N THR A 241 23.06 -33.06 52.70
CA THR A 241 23.95 -31.92 52.51
C THR A 241 23.34 -30.90 51.56
N THR A 242 23.60 -29.62 51.78
CA THR A 242 23.31 -28.54 50.83
C THR A 242 24.61 -28.08 50.21
N ASP A 243 24.70 -28.13 48.88
CA ASP A 243 25.82 -27.59 48.10
C ASP A 243 25.44 -26.22 47.55
N VAL A 244 26.20 -25.18 47.92
CA VAL A 244 26.04 -23.83 47.37
C VAL A 244 27.25 -23.48 46.54
N THR A 245 27.04 -23.27 45.24
CA THR A 245 28.07 -22.79 44.32
C THR A 245 28.00 -21.28 44.23
N PHE A 246 29.11 -20.63 44.57
CA PHE A 246 29.32 -19.19 44.46
C PHE A 246 30.16 -18.88 43.22
N ALA A 247 29.95 -17.71 42.62
CA ALA A 247 30.80 -17.18 41.55
C ALA A 247 30.80 -15.64 41.55
N ASP A 248 31.85 -15.08 40.95
CA ASP A 248 31.87 -13.67 40.57
C ASP A 248 31.16 -13.51 39.23
N ILE A 249 30.15 -12.63 39.19
CA ILE A 249 29.33 -12.40 38.01
C ILE A 249 29.89 -11.20 37.28
N THR A 250 30.48 -11.44 36.12
CA THR A 250 31.12 -10.41 35.32
C THR A 250 30.41 -10.24 33.98
N LEU A 251 30.01 -9.01 33.66
CA LEU A 251 29.56 -8.65 32.33
C LEU A 251 30.79 -8.42 31.44
N LYS A 252 30.86 -9.03 30.26
CA LYS A 252 31.98 -8.87 29.33
C LYS A 252 31.52 -8.49 27.93
N THR A 253 32.35 -7.69 27.26
CA THR A 253 32.14 -7.21 25.89
C THR A 253 33.17 -7.82 24.94
N TYR A 254 32.72 -8.16 23.74
CA TYR A 254 33.49 -8.89 22.73
C TYR A 254 33.32 -8.27 21.35
N SER A 255 34.36 -8.41 20.52
CA SER A 255 34.38 -7.93 19.13
C SER A 255 33.94 -9.00 18.13
N ASP A 256 33.83 -10.25 18.57
CA ASP A 256 33.45 -11.39 17.74
C ASP A 256 32.26 -12.17 18.32
N ALA A 257 31.51 -12.81 17.43
CA ALA A 257 30.29 -13.52 17.80
C ALA A 257 30.53 -14.79 18.64
N ALA A 258 31.77 -15.32 18.66
CA ALA A 258 32.15 -16.48 19.47
C ALA A 258 32.59 -16.07 20.89
N CYS A 259 32.61 -14.77 21.20
CA CYS A 259 33.04 -14.23 22.48
C CYS A 259 34.46 -14.67 22.86
N THR A 260 35.40 -14.54 21.92
CA THR A 260 36.80 -14.97 22.09
C THR A 260 37.78 -13.81 22.17
N ILE A 261 37.42 -12.63 21.65
CA ILE A 261 38.25 -11.44 21.59
C ILE A 261 37.59 -10.32 22.42
N PRO A 262 38.06 -10.08 23.65
CA PRO A 262 37.56 -9.00 24.49
C PRO A 262 37.63 -7.64 23.77
N LEU A 263 36.58 -6.84 23.91
CA LEU A 263 36.48 -5.52 23.30
C LEU A 263 36.44 -4.44 24.36
N SER A 264 37.52 -3.66 24.47
CA SER A 264 37.50 -2.42 25.26
C SER A 264 36.63 -1.38 24.58
N LEU A 265 35.63 -0.87 25.29
CA LEU A 265 34.66 0.08 24.75
C LEU A 265 35.29 1.47 24.56
N THR A 266 34.90 2.17 23.49
CA THR A 266 35.30 3.58 23.28
C THR A 266 34.37 4.56 24.00
N ASN A 267 33.11 4.19 24.20
CA ASN A 267 32.10 4.93 24.94
C ASN A 267 31.44 4.02 25.98
N PRO A 268 30.87 4.56 27.08
CA PRO A 268 30.13 3.75 28.03
C PRO A 268 28.95 3.04 27.36
N LEU A 269 28.69 1.79 27.74
CA LEU A 269 27.59 0.98 27.22
C LEU A 269 26.66 0.55 28.34
N THR A 270 25.39 0.95 28.27
CA THR A 270 24.35 0.47 29.17
C THR A 270 23.79 -0.85 28.67
N VAL A 271 23.81 -1.86 29.52
CA VAL A 271 23.37 -3.22 29.24
C VAL A 271 22.27 -3.61 30.22
N ASN A 272 21.16 -4.10 29.67
CA ASN A 272 20.04 -4.61 30.46
C ASN A 272 20.23 -6.11 30.74
N ILE A 273 19.96 -6.53 31.97
CA ILE A 273 20.15 -7.89 32.45
C ILE A 273 18.88 -8.36 33.14
N SER A 274 18.47 -9.59 32.85
CA SER A 274 17.43 -10.32 33.54
C SER A 274 18.07 -11.18 34.62
N GLN A 275 17.73 -10.91 35.88
CA GLN A 275 18.09 -11.73 37.02
C GLN A 275 16.88 -12.57 37.42
N SER A 276 17.04 -13.89 37.55
CA SER A 276 15.97 -14.78 38.04
C SER A 276 16.54 -15.97 38.81
N SER A 277 15.68 -16.72 39.49
CA SER A 277 16.02 -18.02 40.07
C SER A 277 14.93 -19.06 39.79
N THR A 278 15.19 -20.35 40.01
CA THR A 278 14.21 -21.43 39.74
C THR A 278 12.86 -21.16 40.41
N TYR A 279 12.88 -20.65 41.64
CA TYR A 279 11.70 -20.43 42.48
C TYR A 279 11.37 -18.96 42.74
N GLY A 280 12.14 -18.04 42.14
CA GLY A 280 12.06 -16.61 42.43
C GLY A 280 11.47 -15.77 41.29
N PRO A 281 11.14 -14.50 41.57
CA PRO A 281 10.70 -13.57 40.54
C PRO A 281 11.86 -13.18 39.61
N THR A 282 11.51 -12.84 38.37
CA THR A 282 12.45 -12.22 37.43
C THR A 282 12.51 -10.71 37.65
N THR A 283 13.71 -10.18 37.80
CA THR A 283 13.98 -8.74 37.94
C THR A 283 14.85 -8.26 36.78
N GLN A 284 14.56 -7.09 36.22
CA GLN A 284 15.39 -6.46 35.20
C GLN A 284 16.21 -5.34 35.80
N LEU A 285 17.50 -5.32 35.47
CA LEU A 285 18.48 -4.36 35.97
C LEU A 285 19.29 -3.80 34.80
N SER A 286 19.80 -2.58 34.94
CA SER A 286 20.65 -1.93 33.95
C SER A 286 22.02 -1.64 34.56
N TYR A 287 23.07 -2.02 33.85
CA TYR A 287 24.47 -1.82 34.25
C TYR A 287 25.22 -1.09 33.14
N THR A 288 26.13 -0.18 33.50
CA THR A 288 26.93 0.57 32.51
C THR A 288 28.38 0.12 32.54
N VAL A 289 28.83 -0.52 31.46
CA VAL A 289 30.26 -0.83 31.26
C VAL A 289 30.97 0.48 30.89
N PRO A 290 31.98 0.93 31.66
CA PRO A 290 32.68 2.18 31.39
C PRO A 290 33.47 2.16 30.09
N ALA A 291 33.71 3.35 29.51
CA ALA A 291 34.68 3.51 28.43
C ALA A 291 36.09 3.08 28.89
N GLY A 292 36.84 2.47 27.98
CA GLY A 292 38.16 1.87 28.23
C GLY A 292 38.10 0.44 28.78
N SER A 293 36.95 0.00 29.30
CA SER A 293 36.78 -1.33 29.89
C SER A 293 36.21 -2.34 28.88
N SER A 294 36.61 -3.60 29.02
CA SER A 294 36.01 -4.75 28.34
C SER A 294 35.12 -5.61 29.26
N SER A 295 34.98 -5.20 30.51
CA SER A 295 34.25 -5.94 31.53
C SER A 295 33.78 -5.05 32.69
N LEU A 296 32.75 -5.51 33.39
CA LEU A 296 32.24 -4.93 34.63
C LEU A 296 31.82 -6.06 35.58
N GLU A 297 32.37 -6.07 36.79
CA GLU A 297 31.90 -6.97 37.85
C GLU A 297 30.56 -6.47 38.40
N LEU A 298 29.55 -7.34 38.40
CA LEU A 298 28.19 -7.03 38.85
C LEU A 298 27.99 -7.42 40.31
N LYS A 299 28.53 -8.58 40.68
CA LYS A 299 28.49 -9.19 42.00
C LYS A 299 29.73 -10.02 42.21
N SER A 300 30.23 -10.06 43.44
CA SER A 300 31.28 -10.99 43.86
C SER A 300 30.72 -12.03 44.83
N ALA A 301 31.24 -13.26 44.73
CA ALA A 301 30.84 -14.41 45.56
C ALA A 301 29.32 -14.55 45.71
N PHE A 302 28.59 -14.48 44.59
CA PHE A 302 27.14 -14.58 44.57
C PHE A 302 26.70 -16.04 44.38
N PRO A 303 25.67 -16.54 45.08
CA PRO A 303 25.16 -17.90 44.87
C PRO A 303 24.56 -18.03 43.48
N VAL A 304 25.12 -18.92 42.66
CA VAL A 304 24.68 -19.19 41.28
C VAL A 304 23.93 -20.51 41.14
N LEU A 305 24.17 -21.45 42.04
CA LEU A 305 23.49 -22.74 42.12
C LEU A 305 23.40 -23.19 43.58
N VAL A 306 22.22 -23.65 44.00
CA VAL A 306 22.00 -24.33 45.28
C VAL A 306 21.42 -25.70 44.96
N VAL A 307 22.03 -26.76 45.52
CA VAL A 307 21.58 -28.14 45.38
C VAL A 307 21.35 -28.72 46.77
N ASP A 308 20.13 -29.13 47.06
CA ASP A 308 19.81 -29.85 48.29
C ASP A 308 19.87 -31.37 48.04
N ASN A 309 20.95 -32.00 48.52
CA ASN A 309 21.20 -33.44 48.43
C ASN A 309 20.67 -34.14 49.68
N THR A 310 19.35 -34.25 49.81
CA THR A 310 18.74 -34.95 50.94
C THR A 310 18.44 -36.41 50.56
N ASN A 311 18.23 -37.27 51.57
CA ASN A 311 17.80 -38.65 51.32
C ASN A 311 16.35 -38.77 50.79
N TYR A 312 15.60 -37.66 50.74
CA TYR A 312 14.16 -37.66 50.47
C TYR A 312 13.77 -36.87 49.21
N ASP A 313 14.55 -35.86 48.83
CA ASP A 313 14.30 -35.01 47.66
C ASP A 313 15.60 -34.43 47.10
N TYR A 314 15.62 -34.22 45.78
CA TYR A 314 16.70 -33.55 45.05
C TYR A 314 16.14 -32.25 44.48
N ASP A 315 16.54 -31.13 45.06
CA ASP A 315 16.08 -29.80 44.63
C ASP A 315 17.25 -28.94 44.14
N GLU A 316 17.07 -28.29 42.99
CA GLU A 316 18.04 -27.39 42.36
C GLU A 316 17.47 -25.97 42.18
N ASN A 317 18.09 -25.00 42.83
CA ASN A 317 17.79 -23.59 42.63
C ASN A 317 18.93 -22.91 41.85
N ILE A 318 18.67 -22.62 40.58
CA ILE A 318 19.61 -22.03 39.63
C ILE A 318 19.35 -20.53 39.54
N PHE A 319 20.37 -19.71 39.77
CA PHE A 319 20.27 -18.26 39.58
C PHE A 319 20.81 -17.87 38.20
N ARG A 320 19.94 -17.26 37.38
CA ARG A 320 20.26 -16.87 35.99
C ARG A 320 20.47 -15.37 35.89
N TRP A 321 21.41 -15.00 35.03
CA TRP A 321 21.82 -13.62 34.78
C TRP A 321 21.95 -13.40 33.28
N ASP A 322 20.82 -13.25 32.60
CA ASP A 322 20.78 -13.25 31.14
C ASP A 322 20.80 -11.82 30.59
N VAL A 323 21.70 -11.56 29.64
CA VAL A 323 21.73 -10.27 28.93
C VAL A 323 20.49 -10.14 28.05
N ILE A 324 19.77 -9.02 28.18
CA ILE A 324 18.58 -8.72 27.38
C ILE A 324 19.02 -7.88 26.18
N ALA A 325 18.61 -8.25 24.96
CA ALA A 325 18.93 -7.47 23.75
C ALA A 325 18.23 -6.09 23.74
N ASN A 326 18.93 -5.04 23.30
CA ASN A 326 18.40 -3.67 23.21
C ASN A 326 18.20 -3.19 21.75
N GLY A 327 17.99 -4.10 20.81
CA GLY A 327 17.61 -3.78 19.42
C GLY A 327 18.74 -3.30 18.50
N THR A 328 19.72 -2.52 18.98
CA THR A 328 20.83 -2.01 18.13
C THR A 328 22.19 -1.84 18.82
N ASP A 329 22.24 -1.58 20.12
CA ASP A 329 23.50 -1.13 20.77
C ASP A 329 24.50 -2.28 21.00
N TYR A 330 23.99 -3.50 21.16
CA TYR A 330 24.77 -4.70 21.35
C TYR A 330 23.98 -5.96 21.01
N VAL A 331 24.70 -7.06 20.82
CA VAL A 331 24.17 -8.40 20.60
C VAL A 331 24.32 -9.21 21.89
N ALA A 332 23.19 -9.54 22.51
CA ALA A 332 23.15 -10.41 23.68
C ALA A 332 23.60 -11.84 23.31
N LYS A 333 24.44 -12.42 24.16
CA LYS A 333 24.96 -13.78 24.03
C LYS A 333 24.63 -14.58 25.30
N PRO A 334 24.48 -15.92 25.20
CA PRO A 334 24.22 -16.76 26.36
C PRO A 334 25.29 -16.58 27.44
N THR A 335 24.84 -16.64 28.69
CA THR A 335 25.69 -16.71 29.89
C THR A 335 26.65 -17.90 29.77
N ASN A 336 27.90 -17.69 30.21
CA ASN A 336 28.93 -18.73 30.29
C ASN A 336 29.32 -19.00 31.73
#